data_AF-A0A7V3E7Y2-F1
#
_entry.id   AF-A0A7V3E7Y2-F1
#
_cell.length_a   1.000
_cell.length_b   1.000
_cell.length_c   1.000
_cell.angle_alpha   90.00
_cell.angle_beta   90.00
_cell.angle_gamma   90.00
#
_symmetry.space_group_name_H-M   'P 1'
#
loop_
_entity.id
_entity.type
_entity.pdbx_description
1 polymer ?
#
loop_
_entity_poly.entity_id
_entity_poly.type
_entity_poly.pdbx_seq_one_letter_code
_entity_poly.pdbx_strand_id
1 'polypeptide(L)'
;MPDNKFVRSLVQNAQRGNFTALDQLFRMNIGKVYAVVLRMTANKSFASRITVDTFIEAWKKLKLIREDSPFTGWLIAIAVYKTLDVFRNNKEEFAKKPDLSEIESKDSFENDILRLPHLERLIFVLNKVEKYSVDEVADMIMMKKEDVEFHLNLAIEKLHDKYPLYKFDNSFQERISKLPIEIQPNKSVADEIFNYIYEERLKLTEKENQEEKKVKSETVKSAKEEKPKKEKKQKEKKKHVEMPEVTLEVKPFSVKKYLPWIIGIILIIVAGYFYLTRAKDWNIVELSGNVLLNNEKINSSTDFSVKSILQTGDNSTARLSVAKVGILEVDSNTKLSRTKSNEIKLDEGRIVKKPVEQTEKIVILTDRADFNEELNSEFELAVKEETDNLFVYRGTVRVNLRGFESIVPEGFACEVKKGRYVIPFNSGTEPQLINLLKDFTGPTDPNLVLITGLATPKDALSLWHVLQLTSELNRQIPLNKLKELIPPPESVSDEGIMKLDREMLDQWLIKILANQ
;
A
#
# COMPACT_ATOMS: atom_id res chain seq x y z
N MET A 1 13.25 -3.37 4.31
CA MET A 1 14.59 -3.17 3.73
C MET A 1 15.59 -4.01 4.52
N PRO A 2 16.62 -4.60 3.89
CA PRO A 2 17.66 -5.33 4.61
C PRO A 2 18.47 -4.39 5.50
N ASP A 3 18.81 -4.84 6.70
CA ASP A 3 19.65 -4.07 7.62
C ASP A 3 21.02 -3.78 7.00
N ASN A 4 21.51 -2.55 7.19
CA ASN A 4 22.86 -2.17 6.78
C ASN A 4 23.92 -2.94 7.61
N LYS A 5 25.16 -2.96 7.12
CA LYS A 5 26.27 -3.70 7.74
C LYS A 5 26.51 -3.32 9.21
N PHE A 6 26.24 -2.06 9.57
CA PHE A 6 26.39 -1.55 10.93
C PHE A 6 25.36 -2.16 11.89
N VAL A 7 24.06 -2.14 11.53
CA VAL A 7 22.99 -2.72 12.36
C VAL A 7 23.21 -4.22 12.57
N ARG A 8 23.61 -4.96 11.52
CA ARG A 8 23.92 -6.40 11.67
C ARG A 8 25.06 -6.66 12.65
N SER A 9 26.10 -5.83 12.63
CA SER A 9 27.19 -5.93 13.61
C SER A 9 26.72 -5.65 15.04
N LEU A 10 25.81 -4.69 15.23
CA LEU A 10 25.23 -4.42 16.55
C LEU A 10 24.41 -5.60 17.05
N VAL A 11 23.57 -6.21 16.19
CA VAL A 11 22.79 -7.41 16.52
C VAL A 11 23.71 -8.55 16.96
N GLN A 12 24.73 -8.88 16.16
CA GLN A 12 25.67 -9.97 16.50
C GLN A 12 26.42 -9.71 17.81
N ASN A 13 26.86 -8.48 18.05
CA ASN A 13 27.53 -8.12 19.30
C ASN A 13 26.57 -8.18 20.49
N ALA A 14 25.33 -7.72 20.33
CA ALA A 14 24.31 -7.78 21.36
C ALA A 14 23.91 -9.24 21.70
N GLN A 15 23.82 -10.12 20.69
CA GLN A 15 23.62 -11.56 20.87
C GLN A 15 24.75 -12.23 21.69
N ARG A 16 25.98 -11.73 21.54
CA ARG A 16 27.16 -12.14 22.32
C ARG A 16 27.22 -11.52 23.71
N GLY A 17 26.22 -10.74 24.11
CA GLY A 17 26.14 -10.12 25.44
C GLY A 17 26.80 -8.73 25.54
N ASN A 18 27.20 -8.11 24.43
CA ASN A 18 27.69 -6.74 24.45
C ASN A 18 26.53 -5.76 24.72
N PHE A 19 26.48 -5.24 25.94
CA PHE A 19 25.41 -4.36 26.38
C PHE A 19 25.43 -2.99 25.70
N THR A 20 26.60 -2.44 25.39
CA THR A 20 26.70 -1.19 24.64
C THR A 20 26.09 -1.33 23.25
N ALA A 21 26.32 -2.46 22.59
CA ALA A 21 25.69 -2.76 21.30
C ALA A 21 24.17 -2.91 21.43
N LEU A 22 23.68 -3.54 22.50
CA LEU A 22 22.25 -3.65 22.81
C LEU A 22 21.61 -2.28 23.05
N ASP A 23 22.23 -1.44 23.88
CA ASP A 23 21.74 -0.10 24.21
C ASP A 23 21.62 0.77 22.96
N GLN A 24 22.68 0.80 22.13
CA GLN A 24 22.66 1.50 20.85
C GLN A 24 21.56 0.98 19.93
N LEU A 25 21.46 -0.34 19.80
CA LEU A 25 20.46 -1.00 18.95
C LEU A 25 19.03 -0.68 19.40
N PHE A 26 18.77 -0.64 20.71
CA PHE A 26 17.45 -0.35 21.25
C PHE A 26 17.11 1.14 21.10
N ARG A 27 18.02 2.04 21.47
CA ARG A 27 17.81 3.50 21.31
C ARG A 27 17.49 3.91 19.87
N MET A 28 18.13 3.27 18.89
CA MET A 28 17.86 3.50 17.46
C MET A 28 16.47 3.07 16.99
N ASN A 29 15.73 2.29 17.78
CA ASN A 29 14.47 1.68 17.38
C ASN A 29 13.29 1.99 18.32
N ILE A 30 13.54 2.46 19.54
CA ILE A 30 12.47 2.79 20.51
C ILE A 30 11.46 3.76 19.90
N GLY A 31 11.93 4.84 19.26
CA GLY A 31 11.05 5.83 18.64
C GLY A 31 10.23 5.27 17.47
N LYS A 32 10.79 4.31 16.71
CA LYS A 32 10.09 3.66 15.58
C LYS A 32 8.98 2.76 16.09
N VAL A 33 9.31 1.88 17.02
CA VAL A 33 8.35 0.95 17.64
C VAL A 33 7.24 1.74 18.32
N TYR A 34 7.58 2.77 19.10
CA TYR A 34 6.59 3.61 19.76
C TYR A 34 5.66 4.29 18.76
N ALA A 35 6.17 4.80 17.63
CA ALA A 35 5.34 5.43 16.60
C ALA A 35 4.29 4.47 16.02
N VAL A 36 4.69 3.23 15.70
CA VAL A 36 3.76 2.20 15.17
C VAL A 36 2.68 1.87 16.21
N VAL A 37 3.09 1.59 17.44
CA VAL A 37 2.14 1.22 18.51
C VAL A 37 1.20 2.38 18.85
N LEU A 38 1.69 3.62 18.86
CA LEU A 38 0.87 4.81 19.09
C LEU A 38 -0.19 4.96 18.01
N ARG A 39 0.16 4.74 16.73
CA ARG A 39 -0.81 4.80 15.62
C ARG A 39 -1.87 3.72 15.70
N MET A 40 -1.50 2.51 16.14
CA MET A 40 -2.46 1.41 16.32
C MET A 40 -3.42 1.67 17.51
N THR A 41 -2.87 2.13 18.64
CA THR A 41 -3.61 2.25 19.91
C THR A 41 -4.33 3.58 20.09
N ALA A 42 -3.81 4.66 19.51
CA ALA A 42 -4.17 6.06 19.79
C ALA A 42 -4.26 6.38 21.29
N ASN A 43 -3.38 5.77 22.09
CA ASN A 43 -3.34 5.94 23.54
C ASN A 43 -1.88 5.86 24.03
N LYS A 44 -1.37 6.93 24.63
CA LYS A 44 0.02 7.01 25.09
C LYS A 44 0.37 6.00 26.18
N SER A 45 -0.56 5.72 27.08
CA SER A 45 -0.35 4.78 28.18
C SER A 45 -0.14 3.37 27.64
N PHE A 46 -1.03 2.92 26.75
CA PHE A 46 -0.86 1.64 26.05
C PHE A 46 0.39 1.64 25.17
N ALA A 47 0.63 2.70 24.41
CA ALA A 47 1.80 2.80 23.54
C ALA A 47 3.11 2.68 24.33
N SER A 48 3.21 3.36 25.46
CA SER A 48 4.37 3.31 26.36
C SER A 48 4.57 1.90 26.90
N ARG A 49 3.53 1.31 27.50
CA ARG A 49 3.59 -0.03 28.10
C ARG A 49 3.95 -1.10 27.08
N ILE A 50 3.26 -1.13 25.95
CA ILE A 50 3.51 -2.12 24.88
C ILE A 50 4.93 -1.96 24.32
N THR A 51 5.43 -0.72 24.20
CA THR A 51 6.81 -0.48 23.77
C THR A 51 7.80 -1.09 24.76
N VAL A 52 7.64 -0.84 26.06
CA VAL A 52 8.47 -1.46 27.11
C VAL A 52 8.45 -2.99 26.99
N ASP A 53 7.25 -3.57 26.96
CA ASP A 53 7.04 -5.02 26.86
C ASP A 53 7.69 -5.61 25.59
N THR A 54 7.64 -4.87 24.48
CA THR A 54 8.25 -5.27 23.20
C THR A 54 9.76 -5.40 23.33
N PHE A 55 10.43 -4.39 23.91
CA PHE A 55 11.89 -4.41 24.06
C PHE A 55 12.36 -5.42 25.11
N ILE A 56 11.59 -5.65 26.17
CA ILE A 56 11.87 -6.72 27.15
C ILE A 56 11.78 -8.09 26.47
N GLU A 57 10.73 -8.32 25.68
CA GLU A 57 10.54 -9.58 24.96
C GLU A 57 11.62 -9.77 23.88
N ALA A 58 11.96 -8.70 23.17
CA ALA A 58 13.04 -8.69 22.20
C ALA A 58 14.39 -9.03 22.86
N TRP A 59 14.69 -8.48 24.04
CA TRP A 59 15.90 -8.83 24.76
C TRP A 59 15.95 -10.33 25.11
N LYS A 60 14.85 -10.91 25.60
CA LYS A 60 14.74 -12.34 25.92
C LYS A 60 14.92 -13.23 24.69
N LYS A 61 14.40 -12.80 23.54
CA LYS A 61 14.43 -13.55 22.28
C LYS A 61 15.59 -13.17 21.35
N LEU A 62 16.46 -12.25 21.75
CA LEU A 62 17.50 -11.69 20.88
C LEU A 62 18.41 -12.76 20.28
N LYS A 63 18.70 -13.84 21.03
CA LYS A 63 19.52 -14.96 20.54
C LYS A 63 18.85 -15.80 19.44
N LEU A 64 17.54 -15.63 19.22
CA LEU A 64 16.74 -16.40 18.27
C LEU A 64 16.56 -15.69 16.92
N ILE A 65 16.93 -14.40 16.81
CA ILE A 65 16.82 -13.70 15.52
C ILE A 65 17.83 -14.28 14.54
N ARG A 66 17.35 -14.62 13.34
CA ARG A 66 18.19 -15.13 12.24
C ARG A 66 18.99 -13.98 11.62
N GLU A 67 20.19 -14.29 11.13
CA GLU A 67 21.10 -13.28 10.56
C GLU A 67 20.56 -12.58 9.29
N ASP A 68 19.61 -13.22 8.60
CA ASP A 68 18.97 -12.70 7.37
C ASP A 68 17.75 -11.81 7.64
N SER A 69 17.28 -11.78 8.89
CA SER A 69 16.02 -11.12 9.26
C SER A 69 16.27 -9.66 9.67
N PRO A 70 15.61 -8.67 9.02
CA PRO A 70 15.77 -7.27 9.40
C PRO A 70 15.33 -7.02 10.85
N PHE A 71 16.23 -6.49 11.68
CA PHE A 71 16.01 -6.32 13.12
C PHE A 71 14.83 -5.40 13.42
N THR A 72 14.71 -4.29 12.68
CA THR A 72 13.59 -3.35 12.87
C THR A 72 12.25 -4.02 12.57
N GLY A 73 12.17 -4.78 11.47
CA GLY A 73 10.95 -5.52 11.11
C GLY A 73 10.60 -6.60 12.13
N TRP A 74 11.62 -7.28 12.68
CA TRP A 74 11.43 -8.24 13.76
C TRP A 74 10.89 -7.60 15.05
N LEU A 75 11.38 -6.43 15.44
CA LEU A 75 10.84 -5.67 16.57
C LEU A 75 9.39 -5.24 16.33
N ILE A 76 9.09 -4.70 15.13
CA ILE A 76 7.74 -4.29 14.76
C ILE A 76 6.79 -5.49 14.80
N ALA A 77 7.21 -6.67 14.34
CA ALA A 77 6.40 -7.89 14.43
C ALA A 77 6.04 -8.24 15.88
N ILE A 78 7.02 -8.18 16.81
CA ILE A 78 6.76 -8.40 18.25
C ILE A 78 5.76 -7.36 18.78
N ALA A 79 5.94 -6.09 18.42
CA ALA A 79 5.08 -4.99 18.85
C ALA A 79 3.64 -5.15 18.35
N VAL A 80 3.47 -5.55 17.08
CA VAL A 80 2.17 -5.83 16.48
C VAL A 80 1.47 -6.94 17.24
N TYR A 81 2.13 -8.09 17.47
CA TYR A 81 1.53 -9.20 18.22
C TYR A 81 1.12 -8.79 19.63
N LYS A 82 1.96 -8.04 20.37
CA LYS A 82 1.62 -7.55 21.70
C LYS A 82 0.44 -6.56 21.68
N THR A 83 0.40 -5.69 20.68
CA THR A 83 -0.72 -4.74 20.49
C THR A 83 -2.03 -5.48 20.25
N LEU A 84 -2.01 -6.53 19.41
CA LEU A 84 -3.18 -7.36 19.13
C LEU A 84 -3.65 -8.13 20.37
N ASP A 85 -2.73 -8.61 21.21
CA ASP A 85 -3.08 -9.25 22.48
C ASP A 85 -3.74 -8.26 23.46
N VAL A 86 -3.14 -7.07 23.63
CA VAL A 86 -3.75 -6.00 24.44
C VAL A 86 -5.13 -5.61 23.89
N PHE A 87 -5.29 -5.55 22.56
CA PHE A 87 -6.58 -5.26 21.94
C PHE A 87 -7.65 -6.31 22.29
N ARG A 88 -7.33 -7.60 22.14
CA ARG A 88 -8.26 -8.71 22.45
C ARG A 88 -8.74 -8.66 23.89
N ASN A 89 -7.88 -8.23 24.81
CA ASN A 89 -8.14 -8.19 26.24
C ASN A 89 -8.79 -6.87 26.74
N ASN A 90 -8.83 -5.81 25.94
CA ASN A 90 -9.29 -4.47 26.37
C ASN A 90 -10.30 -3.85 25.39
N LYS A 91 -11.18 -4.66 24.80
CA LYS A 91 -12.14 -4.24 23.75
C LYS A 91 -12.98 -3.02 24.13
N GLU A 92 -13.47 -2.95 25.36
CA GLU A 92 -14.30 -1.84 25.86
C GLU A 92 -13.53 -0.52 25.92
N GLU A 93 -12.25 -0.57 26.28
CA GLU A 93 -11.41 0.62 26.37
C GLU A 93 -11.08 1.18 24.99
N PHE A 94 -10.82 0.28 24.02
CA PHE A 94 -10.58 0.65 22.64
C PHE A 94 -11.84 1.07 21.85
N ALA A 95 -13.04 0.72 22.34
CA ALA A 95 -14.30 1.18 21.76
C ALA A 95 -14.61 2.65 22.09
N LYS A 96 -13.97 3.22 23.12
CA LYS A 96 -14.12 4.63 23.46
C LYS A 96 -13.43 5.51 22.42
N LYS A 97 -13.97 6.70 22.18
CA LYS A 97 -13.29 7.70 21.34
C LYS A 97 -11.95 8.04 22.01
N PRO A 98 -10.83 8.05 21.26
CA PRO A 98 -9.52 8.36 21.82
C PRO A 98 -9.48 9.81 22.28
N ASP A 99 -8.97 10.04 23.48
CA ASP A 99 -8.61 11.38 23.95
C ASP A 99 -7.25 11.76 23.35
N LEU A 100 -7.29 12.70 22.41
CA LEU A 100 -6.12 13.12 21.65
C LEU A 100 -5.47 14.39 22.18
N SER A 101 -6.01 15.00 23.26
CA SER A 101 -5.57 16.29 23.80
C SER A 101 -4.06 16.35 24.09
N GLU A 102 -3.45 15.22 24.42
CA GLU A 102 -2.01 15.13 24.66
C GLU A 102 -1.22 14.60 23.45
N ILE A 103 -1.86 14.00 22.46
CA ILE A 103 -1.24 13.24 21.37
C ILE A 103 -1.09 14.08 20.09
N GLU A 104 -1.77 15.23 19.99
CA GLU A 104 -1.85 16.02 18.76
C GLU A 104 -0.48 16.23 18.11
N SER A 105 -0.31 15.57 16.96
CA SER A 105 0.82 15.74 16.07
C SER A 105 0.70 17.07 15.35
N LYS A 106 1.85 17.65 14.95
CA LYS A 106 1.84 18.80 14.03
C LYS A 106 1.31 18.41 12.64
N ASP A 107 1.32 17.12 12.32
CA ASP A 107 0.78 16.57 11.09
C ASP A 107 -0.74 16.33 11.21
N SER A 108 -1.52 17.02 10.38
CA SER A 108 -2.98 16.89 10.35
C SER A 108 -3.45 15.50 9.94
N PHE A 109 -2.70 14.80 9.07
CA PHE A 109 -3.05 13.47 8.58
C PHE A 109 -2.84 12.40 9.65
N GLU A 110 -1.76 12.50 10.42
CA GLU A 110 -1.52 11.60 11.55
C GLU A 110 -2.65 11.69 12.58
N ASN A 111 -3.11 12.90 12.90
CA ASN A 111 -4.24 13.10 13.80
C ASN A 111 -5.53 12.46 13.28
N ASP A 112 -5.71 12.37 11.97
CA ASP A 112 -6.90 11.78 11.37
C ASP A 112 -6.85 10.25 11.36
N ILE A 113 -5.68 9.66 11.15
CA ILE A 113 -5.45 8.24 11.41
C ILE A 113 -5.81 7.92 12.87
N LEU A 114 -5.35 8.75 13.82
CA LEU A 114 -5.63 8.53 15.24
C LEU A 114 -7.13 8.66 15.58
N ARG A 115 -7.92 9.41 14.81
CA ARG A 115 -9.37 9.56 15.02
C ARG A 115 -10.22 8.45 14.40
N LEU A 116 -9.63 7.61 13.54
CA LEU A 116 -10.35 6.47 12.97
C LEU A 116 -10.90 5.57 14.08
N PRO A 117 -12.08 4.96 13.85
CA PRO A 117 -12.58 3.94 14.75
C PRO A 117 -11.55 2.79 14.84
N HIS A 118 -11.48 2.17 16.01
CA HIS A 118 -10.31 1.40 16.40
C HIS A 118 -9.94 0.29 15.41
N LEU A 119 -10.92 -0.50 14.97
CA LEU A 119 -10.68 -1.65 14.11
C LEU A 119 -10.16 -1.21 12.72
N GLU A 120 -10.79 -0.19 12.16
CA GLU A 120 -10.40 0.46 10.92
C GLU A 120 -8.99 1.05 11.02
N ARG A 121 -8.68 1.73 12.13
CA ARG A 121 -7.33 2.28 12.39
C ARG A 121 -6.28 1.18 12.43
N LEU A 122 -6.54 0.11 13.16
CA LEU A 122 -5.62 -1.03 13.30
C LEU A 122 -5.31 -1.65 11.94
N ILE A 123 -6.36 -1.98 11.18
CA ILE A 123 -6.24 -2.57 9.83
C ILE A 123 -5.52 -1.60 8.88
N PHE A 124 -5.85 -0.31 8.95
CA PHE A 124 -5.23 0.72 8.15
C PHE A 124 -3.73 0.84 8.42
N VAL A 125 -3.31 0.91 9.69
CA VAL A 125 -1.90 1.02 10.06
C VAL A 125 -1.12 -0.22 9.60
N LEU A 126 -1.65 -1.42 9.84
CA LEU A 126 -0.98 -2.65 9.41
C LEU A 126 -0.85 -2.73 7.87
N ASN A 127 -1.91 -2.41 7.12
CA ASN A 127 -1.88 -2.56 5.67
C ASN A 127 -1.19 -1.40 4.95
N LYS A 128 -1.53 -0.15 5.29
CA LYS A 128 -1.10 1.03 4.54
C LYS A 128 0.22 1.60 5.05
N VAL A 129 0.46 1.56 6.36
CA VAL A 129 1.68 2.12 6.97
C VAL A 129 2.78 1.06 7.05
N GLU A 130 2.48 -0.11 7.63
CA GLU A 130 3.44 -1.20 7.83
C GLU A 130 3.56 -2.16 6.64
N LYS A 131 2.68 -2.02 5.64
CA LYS A 131 2.71 -2.75 4.36
C LYS A 131 2.46 -4.25 4.45
N TYR A 132 1.78 -4.72 5.49
CA TYR A 132 1.26 -6.08 5.53
C TYR A 132 0.15 -6.24 4.48
N SER A 133 0.17 -7.33 3.74
CA SER A 133 -0.90 -7.68 2.80
C SER A 133 -2.23 -7.90 3.54
N VAL A 134 -3.34 -7.82 2.81
CA VAL A 134 -4.68 -8.08 3.38
C VAL A 134 -4.74 -9.49 3.99
N ASP A 135 -4.13 -10.47 3.33
CA ASP A 135 -4.07 -11.86 3.80
C ASP A 135 -3.29 -11.96 5.13
N GLU A 136 -2.12 -11.33 5.23
CA GLU A 136 -1.34 -11.29 6.47
C GLU A 136 -2.09 -10.59 7.60
N VAL A 137 -2.79 -9.49 7.30
CA VAL A 137 -3.61 -8.78 8.29
C VAL A 137 -4.75 -9.67 8.78
N ALA A 138 -5.47 -10.34 7.87
CA ALA A 138 -6.55 -11.26 8.19
C ALA A 138 -6.07 -12.39 9.12
N ASP A 139 -4.93 -12.99 8.82
CA ASP A 139 -4.30 -14.03 9.65
C ASP A 139 -3.92 -13.49 11.05
N MET A 140 -3.32 -12.29 11.12
CA MET A 140 -2.88 -11.69 12.38
C MET A 140 -4.05 -11.36 13.31
N ILE A 141 -5.12 -10.78 12.77
CA ILE A 141 -6.28 -10.34 13.56
C ILE A 141 -7.34 -11.42 13.71
N MET A 142 -7.21 -12.56 13.01
CA MET A 142 -8.13 -13.69 12.98
C MET A 142 -9.53 -13.28 12.48
N MET A 143 -9.56 -12.57 11.34
CA MET A 143 -10.79 -12.17 10.65
C MET A 143 -10.80 -12.71 9.22
N LYS A 144 -11.97 -12.77 8.59
CA LYS A 144 -12.06 -13.12 7.17
C LYS A 144 -11.46 -12.02 6.32
N LYS A 145 -10.85 -12.39 5.20
CA LYS A 145 -10.23 -11.45 4.26
C LYS A 145 -11.21 -10.37 3.82
N GLU A 146 -12.44 -10.77 3.52
CA GLU A 146 -13.50 -9.87 3.04
C GLU A 146 -13.87 -8.82 4.11
N ASP A 147 -13.87 -9.20 5.39
CA ASP A 147 -14.13 -8.28 6.49
C ASP A 147 -12.97 -7.29 6.66
N VAL A 148 -11.73 -7.76 6.48
CA VAL A 148 -10.54 -6.89 6.49
C VAL A 148 -10.58 -5.88 5.36
N GLU A 149 -10.91 -6.31 4.13
CA GLU A 149 -11.06 -5.42 2.98
C GLU A 149 -12.17 -4.40 3.19
N PHE A 150 -13.31 -4.83 3.72
CA PHE A 150 -14.42 -3.96 4.06
C PHE A 150 -14.01 -2.87 5.07
N HIS A 151 -13.41 -3.24 6.21
CA HIS A 151 -12.98 -2.27 7.22
C HIS A 151 -11.82 -1.39 6.76
N LEU A 152 -10.92 -1.93 5.92
CA LEU A 152 -9.88 -1.14 5.29
C LEU A 152 -10.47 -0.07 4.36
N ASN A 153 -11.46 -0.44 3.54
CA ASN A 153 -12.15 0.50 2.66
C ASN A 153 -12.93 1.54 3.45
N LEU A 154 -13.57 1.17 4.57
CA LEU A 154 -14.19 2.14 5.48
C LEU A 154 -13.16 3.11 6.10
N ALA A 155 -11.97 2.62 6.46
CA ALA A 155 -10.89 3.47 6.98
C ALA A 155 -10.45 4.48 5.92
N ILE A 156 -10.23 4.00 4.70
CA ILE A 156 -9.85 4.79 3.54
C ILE A 156 -10.93 5.81 3.23
N GLU A 157 -12.20 5.42 3.17
CA GLU A 157 -13.34 6.29 2.93
C GLU A 157 -13.44 7.39 3.99
N LYS A 158 -13.32 7.07 5.29
CA LYS A 158 -13.35 8.07 6.37
C LYS A 158 -12.20 9.08 6.27
N LEU A 159 -11.01 8.62 5.89
CA LEU A 159 -9.87 9.51 5.63
C LEU A 159 -10.08 10.30 4.33
N HIS A 160 -10.67 9.70 3.30
CA HIS A 160 -10.95 10.32 2.00
C HIS A 160 -12.11 11.32 2.05
N ASP A 161 -13.13 11.14 2.88
CA ASP A 161 -14.21 12.11 3.03
C ASP A 161 -13.71 13.42 3.64
N LYS A 162 -12.71 13.30 4.54
CA LYS A 162 -12.00 14.44 5.11
C LYS A 162 -10.99 15.05 4.15
N TYR A 163 -10.51 14.25 3.19
CA TYR A 163 -9.59 14.66 2.14
C TYR A 163 -10.09 14.18 0.75
N PRO A 164 -11.12 14.84 0.16
CA PRO A 164 -11.79 14.35 -1.06
C PRO A 164 -10.87 14.26 -2.29
N LEU A 165 -9.78 15.01 -2.29
CA LEU A 165 -8.69 15.01 -3.28
C LEU A 165 -8.02 13.64 -3.49
N TYR A 166 -8.13 12.72 -2.53
CA TYR A 166 -7.25 11.55 -2.45
C TYR A 166 -7.94 10.25 -2.89
N LYS A 167 -9.15 10.35 -3.46
CA LYS A 167 -9.85 9.24 -4.13
C LYS A 167 -9.11 8.71 -5.39
N PHE A 168 -8.01 9.35 -5.84
CA PHE A 168 -7.55 9.22 -7.23
C PHE A 168 -6.04 8.94 -7.51
N ASP A 169 -5.04 9.10 -6.63
CA ASP A 169 -3.66 8.63 -6.97
C ASP A 169 -2.66 8.59 -5.77
N ASN A 170 -1.39 8.22 -6.05
CA ASN A 170 -0.16 8.10 -5.24
C ASN A 170 0.08 9.16 -4.13
N SER A 171 -0.69 10.24 -4.07
CA SER A 171 -0.63 11.27 -3.02
C SER A 171 -0.96 10.73 -1.62
N PHE A 172 -1.77 9.65 -1.53
CA PHE A 172 -2.03 8.96 -0.26
C PHE A 172 -0.78 8.22 0.25
N GLN A 173 -0.07 7.54 -0.65
CA GLN A 173 1.22 6.90 -0.34
C GLN A 173 2.29 7.94 -0.01
N GLU A 174 2.28 9.09 -0.67
CA GLU A 174 3.17 10.21 -0.35
C GLU A 174 2.93 10.73 1.07
N ARG A 175 1.67 10.90 1.50
CA ARG A 175 1.35 11.30 2.89
C ARG A 175 1.76 10.24 3.91
N ILE A 176 1.51 8.96 3.63
CA ILE A 176 2.01 7.88 4.47
C ILE A 176 3.54 7.93 4.56
N SER A 177 4.24 8.22 3.46
CA SER A 177 5.70 8.34 3.45
C SER A 177 6.22 9.55 4.23
N LYS A 178 5.40 10.59 4.42
CA LYS A 178 5.70 11.79 5.20
C LYS A 178 5.41 11.62 6.69
N LEU A 179 4.70 10.57 7.10
CA LEU A 179 4.46 10.29 8.51
C LEU A 179 5.81 10.17 9.25
N PRO A 180 5.94 10.76 10.45
CA PRO A 180 7.16 10.64 11.23
C PRO A 180 7.54 9.17 11.44
N ILE A 181 8.68 8.75 10.91
CA ILE A 181 9.16 7.37 11.08
C ILE A 181 9.41 7.07 12.56
N GLU A 182 9.72 8.10 13.35
CA GLU A 182 10.00 8.03 14.78
C GLU A 182 9.17 9.06 15.55
N ILE A 183 8.58 8.60 16.65
CA ILE A 183 7.96 9.46 17.66
C ILE A 183 8.67 9.16 18.97
N GLN A 184 9.29 10.17 19.57
CA GLN A 184 10.02 9.97 20.81
C GLN A 184 9.03 9.80 21.97
N PRO A 185 9.05 8.66 22.68
CA PRO A 185 8.25 8.51 23.89
C PRO A 185 8.77 9.43 25.00
N ASN A 186 8.01 9.54 26.10
CA ASN A 186 8.54 10.15 27.32
C ASN A 186 9.81 9.40 27.76
N LYS A 187 10.79 10.11 28.31
CA LYS A 187 12.08 9.56 28.78
C LYS A 187 11.91 8.32 29.68
N SER A 188 10.83 8.31 30.48
CA SER A 188 10.45 7.18 31.33
C SER A 188 10.40 5.82 30.61
N VAL A 189 10.02 5.77 29.34
CA VAL A 189 9.90 4.50 28.60
C VAL A 189 11.27 3.86 28.35
N ALA A 190 12.25 4.64 27.92
CA ALA A 190 13.60 4.13 27.70
C ALA A 190 14.25 3.74 29.03
N ASP A 191 14.06 4.56 30.07
CA ASP A 191 14.60 4.30 31.40
C ASP A 191 14.03 3.00 31.98
N GLU A 192 12.73 2.74 31.83
CA GLU A 192 12.07 1.51 32.28
C GLU A 192 12.63 0.27 31.57
N ILE A 193 12.81 0.32 30.24
CA ILE A 193 13.41 -0.77 29.46
C ILE A 193 14.82 -1.10 29.99
N PHE A 194 15.67 -0.08 30.12
CA PHE A 194 17.06 -0.30 30.50
C PHE A 194 17.24 -0.67 31.97
N ASN A 195 16.40 -0.13 32.86
CA ASN A 195 16.40 -0.52 34.27
C ASN A 195 16.00 -1.99 34.43
N TYR A 196 14.92 -2.43 33.75
CA TYR A 196 14.51 -3.84 33.77
C TYR A 196 15.64 -4.77 33.31
N ILE A 197 16.27 -4.45 32.17
CA ILE A 197 17.35 -5.27 31.61
C ILE A 197 18.57 -5.27 32.54
N TYR A 198 18.91 -4.14 33.13
CA TYR A 198 20.02 -4.02 34.06
C TYR A 198 19.79 -4.88 35.32
N GLU A 199 18.62 -4.78 35.94
CA GLU A 199 18.25 -5.55 37.13
C GLU A 199 18.25 -7.05 36.86
N GLU A 200 17.64 -7.50 35.76
CA GLU A 200 17.62 -8.93 35.41
C GLU A 200 19.03 -9.47 35.12
N ARG A 201 19.90 -8.68 34.50
CA ARG A 201 21.31 -9.07 34.30
C ARG A 201 22.09 -9.15 35.60
N LEU A 202 21.84 -8.24 36.56
CA LEU A 202 22.47 -8.30 37.87
C LEU A 202 22.08 -9.61 38.58
N LYS A 203 20.79 -9.98 38.56
CA LYS A 203 20.30 -11.25 39.12
C LYS A 203 20.94 -12.47 38.45
N LEU A 204 21.09 -12.46 37.12
CA LEU A 204 21.75 -13.55 36.39
C LEU A 204 23.23 -13.68 36.79
N THR A 205 23.94 -12.55 36.90
CA THR A 205 25.35 -12.50 37.29
C THR A 205 25.54 -12.96 38.75
N GLU A 206 24.63 -12.58 39.64
CA GLU A 206 24.63 -13.04 41.05
C GLU A 206 24.38 -14.54 41.16
N LYS A 207 23.46 -15.10 40.36
CA LYS A 207 23.20 -16.54 40.29
C LYS A 207 24.42 -17.32 39.78
N GLU A 208 25.03 -16.86 38.68
CA GLU A 208 26.27 -17.47 38.14
C GLU A 208 27.41 -17.44 39.18
N ASN A 209 27.58 -16.32 39.88
CA ASN A 209 28.58 -16.20 40.95
C ASN A 209 28.27 -17.08 42.18
N GLN A 210 27.00 -17.32 42.50
CA GLN A 210 26.60 -18.22 43.58
C GLN A 210 26.78 -19.70 43.20
N GLU A 211 26.50 -20.06 41.95
CA GLU A 211 26.76 -21.40 41.40
C GLU A 211 28.26 -21.69 41.31
N GLU A 212 29.07 -20.73 40.85
CA GLU A 212 30.54 -20.85 40.87
C GLU A 212 31.09 -20.98 42.30
N LYS A 213 30.53 -20.25 43.27
CA LYS A 213 30.93 -20.39 44.68
C LYS A 213 30.52 -21.74 45.27
N LYS A 214 29.37 -22.30 44.88
CA LYS A 214 28.96 -23.67 45.27
C LYS A 214 29.93 -24.71 44.71
N VAL A 215 30.22 -24.65 43.40
CA VAL A 215 31.17 -25.56 42.74
C VAL A 215 32.57 -25.44 43.37
N LYS A 216 33.08 -24.22 43.58
CA LYS A 216 34.38 -24.00 44.25
C LYS A 216 34.37 -24.47 45.71
N SER A 217 33.25 -24.33 46.44
CA SER A 217 33.14 -24.81 47.84
C SER A 217 33.09 -26.34 47.96
N GLU A 218 32.49 -27.03 46.97
CA GLU A 218 32.49 -28.49 46.88
C GLU A 218 33.86 -29.05 46.47
N THR A 219 34.60 -28.31 45.63
CA THR A 219 35.96 -28.71 45.23
C THR A 219 36.99 -28.47 46.35
N VAL A 220 36.78 -27.45 47.20
CA VAL A 220 37.64 -27.17 48.37
C VAL A 220 37.35 -28.11 49.54
N LYS A 221 36.11 -28.62 49.68
CA LYS A 221 35.77 -29.63 50.70
C LYS A 221 36.36 -31.01 50.42
N SER A 222 36.69 -31.38 49.17
CA SER A 222 37.29 -32.68 48.86
C SER A 222 38.83 -32.74 48.95
N ALA A 223 39.49 -31.62 49.29
CA ALA A 223 40.96 -31.49 49.27
C ALA A 223 41.65 -31.52 50.65
N LYS A 224 40.94 -31.79 51.75
CA LYS A 224 41.55 -31.98 53.09
C LYS A 224 40.93 -33.18 53.82
N GLU A 225 41.44 -34.37 53.52
CA GLU A 225 41.80 -35.41 54.51
C GLU A 225 42.39 -36.64 53.78
N GLU A 226 43.65 -36.95 54.08
CA GLU A 226 44.41 -38.10 53.59
C GLU A 226 44.22 -39.35 54.49
N LYS A 227 43.89 -40.50 53.86
CA LYS A 227 44.42 -41.90 54.06
C LYS A 227 44.27 -42.63 55.44
N PRO A 228 44.47 -43.98 55.56
CA PRO A 228 44.56 -45.08 54.57
C PRO A 228 43.80 -46.42 54.94
N LYS A 229 43.88 -47.39 54.01
CA LYS A 229 43.68 -48.88 54.09
C LYS A 229 42.28 -49.39 53.72
N LYS A 230 42.12 -50.04 52.55
CA LYS A 230 42.30 -51.49 52.24
C LYS A 230 41.44 -52.34 53.21
N GLU A 231 40.41 -53.06 52.77
CA GLU A 231 40.51 -54.22 51.89
C GLU A 231 39.14 -54.67 51.30
N LYS A 232 39.22 -55.62 50.37
CA LYS A 232 38.25 -56.01 49.35
C LYS A 232 37.10 -56.94 49.83
N LYS A 233 35.99 -56.83 49.07
CA LYS A 233 34.98 -57.84 48.70
C LYS A 233 34.04 -58.35 49.81
N GLN A 234 32.74 -58.05 49.68
CA GLN A 234 31.74 -58.97 49.10
C GLN A 234 30.38 -58.27 48.96
N LYS A 235 29.61 -58.75 47.96
CA LYS A 235 28.29 -58.28 47.57
C LYS A 235 27.26 -58.62 48.64
N GLU A 236 26.49 -57.63 49.10
CA GLU A 236 25.15 -57.88 49.63
C GLU A 236 24.15 -56.85 49.10
N LYS A 237 23.10 -57.40 48.50
CA LYS A 237 21.90 -56.70 48.03
C LYS A 237 21.04 -56.35 49.24
N LYS A 238 20.39 -55.17 49.22
CA LYS A 238 18.95 -55.05 49.51
C LYS A 238 18.36 -53.71 49.07
N LYS A 239 17.42 -53.86 48.11
CA LYS A 239 16.15 -53.16 47.89
C LYS A 239 16.16 -51.64 47.68
N HIS A 240 16.02 -51.26 46.41
CA HIS A 240 15.28 -50.06 46.02
C HIS A 240 13.98 -50.50 45.33
N VAL A 241 12.87 -49.85 45.71
CA VAL A 241 11.54 -50.04 45.12
C VAL A 241 11.41 -49.07 43.95
N GLU A 242 10.85 -49.57 42.86
CA GLU A 242 10.81 -49.01 41.50
C GLU A 242 9.84 -47.83 41.34
N MET A 243 10.21 -46.89 40.47
CA MET A 243 9.27 -46.20 39.57
C MET A 243 9.63 -46.64 38.14
N PRO A 244 8.66 -46.98 37.27
CA PRO A 244 8.96 -47.56 35.97
C PRO A 244 9.47 -46.51 34.98
N GLU A 245 10.63 -46.78 34.40
CA GLU A 245 11.15 -46.09 33.22
C GLU A 245 10.59 -46.78 31.98
N VAL A 246 9.71 -46.10 31.24
CA VAL A 246 9.26 -46.56 29.92
C VAL A 246 10.31 -46.11 28.90
N THR A 247 11.19 -47.02 28.50
CA THR A 247 12.02 -46.83 27.31
C THR A 247 11.18 -47.09 26.06
N LEU A 248 10.82 -46.02 25.35
CA LEU A 248 10.34 -46.12 23.97
C LEU A 248 11.55 -46.28 23.04
N GLU A 249 11.77 -47.50 22.52
CA GLU A 249 12.61 -47.69 21.34
C GLU A 249 11.91 -47.07 20.12
N VAL A 250 12.29 -45.83 19.77
CA VAL A 250 11.87 -45.23 18.51
C VAL A 250 12.90 -45.62 17.45
N LYS A 251 12.54 -46.53 16.53
CA LYS A 251 13.32 -46.75 15.30
C LYS A 251 13.43 -45.41 14.57
N PRO A 252 14.64 -44.93 14.20
CA PRO A 252 14.76 -43.68 13.45
C PRO A 252 14.10 -43.85 12.08
N PHE A 253 12.97 -43.18 11.88
CA PHE A 253 12.31 -43.13 10.58
C PHE A 253 13.24 -42.38 9.60
N SER A 254 13.85 -43.10 8.68
CA SER A 254 14.84 -42.55 7.76
C SER A 254 14.15 -41.72 6.66
N VAL A 255 13.98 -40.42 6.93
CA VAL A 255 13.42 -39.42 6.01
C VAL A 255 14.19 -39.37 4.68
N LYS A 256 15.46 -39.79 4.66
CA LYS A 256 16.31 -39.85 3.45
C LYS A 256 15.74 -40.74 2.34
N LYS A 257 14.98 -41.79 2.68
CA LYS A 257 14.40 -42.71 1.67
C LYS A 257 13.20 -42.10 0.94
N TYR A 258 12.47 -41.20 1.60
CA TYR A 258 11.23 -40.60 1.09
C TYR A 258 11.41 -39.15 0.61
N LEU A 259 12.57 -38.54 0.89
CA LEU A 259 12.93 -37.19 0.50
C LEU A 259 12.70 -36.88 -1.01
N PRO A 260 13.09 -37.74 -1.98
CA PRO A 260 12.82 -37.47 -3.39
C PRO A 260 11.32 -37.54 -3.74
N TRP A 261 10.54 -38.39 -3.06
CA TRP A 261 9.07 -38.44 -3.23
C TRP A 261 8.39 -37.21 -2.64
N ILE A 262 8.84 -36.73 -1.48
CA ILE A 262 8.33 -35.52 -0.85
C ILE A 262 8.65 -34.30 -1.72
N ILE A 263 9.87 -34.21 -2.28
CA ILE A 263 10.23 -33.15 -3.23
C ILE A 263 9.36 -33.24 -4.49
N GLY A 264 9.11 -34.43 -5.02
CA GLY A 264 8.22 -34.62 -6.17
C GLY A 264 6.78 -34.16 -5.89
N ILE A 265 6.23 -34.49 -4.72
CA ILE A 265 4.90 -34.06 -4.30
C ILE A 265 4.86 -32.54 -4.07
N ILE A 266 5.89 -31.96 -3.45
CA ILE A 266 6.02 -30.51 -3.28
C ILE A 266 6.11 -29.84 -4.65
N LEU A 267 6.86 -30.37 -5.62
CA LEU A 267 6.93 -29.82 -6.97
C LEU A 267 5.60 -29.92 -7.70
N ILE A 268 4.83 -31.00 -7.52
CA ILE A 268 3.47 -31.14 -8.09
C ILE A 268 2.48 -30.21 -7.40
N ILE A 269 2.58 -30.01 -6.08
CA ILE A 269 1.76 -29.05 -5.33
C ILE A 269 2.14 -27.62 -5.71
N VAL A 270 3.42 -27.31 -5.88
CA VAL A 270 3.91 -25.99 -6.31
C VAL A 270 3.53 -25.73 -7.76
N ALA A 271 3.63 -26.73 -8.65
CA ALA A 271 3.19 -26.64 -10.04
C ALA A 271 1.66 -26.55 -10.13
N GLY A 272 0.93 -27.31 -9.30
CA GLY A 272 -0.52 -27.24 -9.17
C GLY A 272 -0.98 -25.92 -8.57
N TYR A 273 -0.25 -25.39 -7.59
CA TYR A 273 -0.44 -24.05 -7.05
C TYR A 273 -0.18 -23.03 -8.15
N PHE A 274 0.94 -23.08 -8.87
CA PHE A 274 1.22 -22.21 -10.03
C PHE A 274 0.16 -22.31 -11.14
N TYR A 275 -0.39 -23.51 -11.36
CA TYR A 275 -1.44 -23.77 -12.35
C TYR A 275 -2.80 -23.24 -11.90
N LEU A 276 -3.13 -23.35 -10.60
CA LEU A 276 -4.38 -22.88 -9.99
C LEU A 276 -4.35 -21.39 -9.64
N THR A 277 -3.18 -20.83 -9.34
CA THR A 277 -2.94 -19.39 -9.09
C THR A 277 -2.48 -18.65 -10.35
N ARG A 278 -2.54 -19.29 -11.51
CA ARG A 278 -2.46 -18.57 -12.78
C ARG A 278 -3.71 -17.69 -12.82
N ALA A 279 -3.55 -16.42 -12.43
CA ALA A 279 -4.58 -15.42 -12.65
C ALA A 279 -5.07 -15.62 -14.08
N LYS A 280 -6.38 -15.78 -14.27
CA LYS A 280 -6.97 -15.80 -15.61
C LYS A 280 -6.40 -14.57 -16.32
N ASP A 281 -5.49 -14.80 -17.26
CA ASP A 281 -4.80 -13.74 -17.97
C ASP A 281 -5.83 -13.01 -18.85
N TRP A 282 -5.41 -12.01 -19.63
CA TRP A 282 -6.33 -11.36 -20.54
C TRP A 282 -6.86 -12.37 -21.57
N ASN A 283 -8.17 -12.42 -21.74
CA ASN A 283 -8.83 -13.39 -22.60
C ASN A 283 -9.78 -12.68 -23.56
N ILE A 284 -9.75 -13.06 -24.83
CA ILE A 284 -10.79 -12.67 -25.79
C ILE A 284 -11.94 -13.65 -25.59
N VAL A 285 -13.11 -13.19 -25.16
CA VAL A 285 -14.20 -14.05 -24.68
C VAL A 285 -15.39 -14.11 -25.64
N GLU A 286 -15.62 -13.05 -26.41
CA GLU A 286 -16.66 -13.02 -27.44
C GLU A 286 -16.10 -12.43 -28.73
N LEU A 287 -16.54 -12.98 -29.86
CA LEU A 287 -16.10 -12.63 -31.20
C LEU A 287 -17.29 -12.60 -32.14
N SER A 288 -17.37 -11.57 -32.97
CA SER A 288 -18.29 -11.51 -34.12
C SER A 288 -17.53 -11.05 -35.36
N GLY A 289 -17.82 -11.66 -36.50
CA GLY A 289 -17.20 -11.28 -37.79
C GLY A 289 -15.76 -11.80 -37.98
N ASN A 290 -14.92 -10.98 -38.59
CA ASN A 290 -13.52 -11.26 -38.89
C ASN A 290 -12.61 -10.57 -37.86
N VAL A 291 -12.10 -11.36 -36.90
CA VAL A 291 -11.16 -10.91 -35.88
C VAL A 291 -9.83 -11.63 -36.07
N LEU A 292 -8.76 -10.85 -36.14
CA LEU A 292 -7.39 -11.32 -36.32
C LEU A 292 -6.60 -11.10 -35.03
N LEU A 293 -5.86 -12.11 -34.61
CA LEU A 293 -4.84 -12.02 -33.56
C LEU A 293 -3.49 -12.29 -34.21
N ASN A 294 -2.56 -11.33 -34.16
CA ASN A 294 -1.25 -11.40 -34.80
C ASN A 294 -1.34 -11.77 -36.30
N ASN A 295 -2.31 -11.19 -37.01
CA ASN A 295 -2.65 -11.44 -38.43
C ASN A 295 -3.23 -12.84 -38.72
N GLU A 296 -3.52 -13.66 -37.71
CA GLU A 296 -4.19 -14.94 -37.87
C GLU A 296 -5.66 -14.86 -37.43
N LYS A 297 -6.56 -15.43 -38.20
CA LYS A 297 -7.99 -15.41 -37.86
C LYS A 297 -8.28 -16.28 -36.65
N ILE A 298 -8.97 -15.71 -35.67
CA ILE A 298 -9.46 -16.42 -34.48
C ILE A 298 -10.97 -16.61 -34.56
N ASN A 299 -11.45 -17.79 -34.16
CA ASN A 299 -12.87 -18.14 -34.17
C ASN A 299 -13.38 -18.60 -32.78
N SER A 300 -12.52 -18.58 -31.77
CA SER A 300 -12.81 -19.04 -30.41
C SER A 300 -12.07 -18.19 -29.39
N SER A 301 -12.49 -18.31 -28.13
CA SER A 301 -11.81 -17.65 -27.02
C SER A 301 -10.32 -18.01 -26.99
N THR A 302 -9.48 -16.98 -26.83
CA THR A 302 -8.02 -17.09 -26.95
C THR A 302 -7.35 -16.08 -26.02
N ASP A 303 -6.19 -16.43 -25.48
CA ASP A 303 -5.38 -15.55 -24.64
C ASP A 303 -4.89 -14.30 -25.42
N PHE A 304 -4.97 -13.14 -24.79
CA PHE A 304 -4.42 -11.88 -25.30
C PHE A 304 -3.12 -11.52 -24.58
N SER A 305 -2.03 -12.12 -25.04
CA SER A 305 -0.68 -12.00 -24.45
C SER A 305 -0.06 -10.61 -24.68
N VAL A 306 0.97 -10.29 -23.88
CA VAL A 306 1.77 -9.08 -24.11
C VAL A 306 2.47 -9.17 -25.47
N LYS A 307 2.49 -8.06 -26.22
CA LYS A 307 2.90 -7.89 -27.62
C LYS A 307 1.93 -8.46 -28.65
N SER A 308 0.83 -9.06 -28.24
CA SER A 308 -0.21 -9.49 -29.19
C SER A 308 -0.94 -8.29 -29.77
N ILE A 309 -1.31 -8.40 -31.04
CA ILE A 309 -2.05 -7.40 -31.80
C ILE A 309 -3.41 -7.99 -32.15
N LEU A 310 -4.48 -7.30 -31.74
CA LEU A 310 -5.85 -7.62 -32.10
C LEU A 310 -6.33 -6.65 -33.18
N GLN A 311 -6.96 -7.18 -34.23
CA GLN A 311 -7.56 -6.38 -35.28
C GLN A 311 -8.96 -6.89 -35.62
N THR A 312 -9.96 -6.01 -35.59
CA THR A 312 -11.33 -6.29 -36.03
C THR A 312 -11.55 -5.70 -37.43
N GLY A 313 -12.17 -6.45 -38.33
CA GLY A 313 -12.57 -5.95 -39.64
C GLY A 313 -13.94 -5.24 -39.64
N ASP A 314 -14.49 -5.04 -40.84
CA ASP A 314 -15.85 -4.51 -41.02
C ASP A 314 -16.89 -5.42 -40.36
N ASN A 315 -17.89 -4.82 -39.73
CA ASN A 315 -18.98 -5.50 -39.01
C ASN A 315 -18.48 -6.58 -38.02
N SER A 316 -17.27 -6.41 -37.51
CA SER A 316 -16.63 -7.35 -36.60
C SER A 316 -16.49 -6.70 -35.22
N THR A 317 -16.62 -7.47 -34.16
CA THR A 317 -16.44 -6.99 -32.78
C THR A 317 -15.73 -8.04 -31.94
N ALA A 318 -15.07 -7.60 -30.88
CA ALA A 318 -14.46 -8.48 -29.90
C ALA A 318 -14.71 -7.98 -28.48
N ARG A 319 -14.80 -8.90 -27.53
CA ARG A 319 -14.86 -8.59 -26.09
C ARG A 319 -13.67 -9.21 -25.40
N LEU A 320 -12.89 -8.41 -24.68
CA LEU A 320 -11.78 -8.88 -23.86
C LEU A 320 -12.17 -8.84 -22.39
N SER A 321 -11.96 -9.94 -21.69
CA SER A 321 -11.93 -9.99 -20.24
C SER A 321 -10.50 -9.66 -19.79
N VAL A 322 -10.39 -8.57 -19.02
CA VAL A 322 -9.14 -8.00 -18.57
C VAL A 322 -9.04 -8.24 -17.07
N ALA A 323 -8.15 -9.16 -16.68
CA ALA A 323 -7.97 -9.56 -15.30
C ALA A 323 -7.84 -8.34 -14.37
N LYS A 324 -8.66 -8.28 -13.32
CA LYS A 324 -8.68 -7.20 -12.31
C LYS A 324 -8.97 -5.78 -12.82
N VAL A 325 -9.22 -5.58 -14.11
CA VAL A 325 -9.55 -4.28 -14.71
C VAL A 325 -11.02 -4.24 -15.12
N GLY A 326 -11.53 -5.32 -15.71
CA GLY A 326 -12.90 -5.43 -16.17
C GLY A 326 -12.99 -5.94 -17.60
N ILE A 327 -13.77 -5.24 -18.43
CA ILE A 327 -14.08 -5.65 -19.80
C ILE A 327 -13.69 -4.54 -20.77
N LEU A 328 -13.11 -4.95 -21.90
CA LEU A 328 -12.90 -4.08 -23.05
C LEU A 328 -13.72 -4.57 -24.23
N GLU A 329 -14.71 -3.79 -24.63
CA GLU A 329 -15.47 -4.01 -25.87
C GLU A 329 -14.72 -3.30 -27.00
N VAL A 330 -14.48 -4.01 -28.10
CA VAL A 330 -13.69 -3.58 -29.25
C VAL A 330 -14.60 -3.60 -30.46
N ASP A 331 -14.82 -2.43 -31.05
CA ASP A 331 -15.71 -2.25 -32.19
C ASP A 331 -15.06 -2.69 -33.50
N SER A 332 -15.78 -2.53 -34.61
CA SER A 332 -15.26 -2.78 -35.96
C SER A 332 -14.12 -1.83 -36.32
N ASN A 333 -13.27 -2.26 -37.26
CA ASN A 333 -12.15 -1.48 -37.76
C ASN A 333 -11.25 -0.93 -36.65
N THR A 334 -10.97 -1.77 -35.66
CA THR A 334 -10.19 -1.41 -34.49
C THR A 334 -8.93 -2.24 -34.42
N LYS A 335 -7.80 -1.58 -34.19
CA LYS A 335 -6.50 -2.22 -34.00
C LYS A 335 -5.90 -1.79 -32.68
N LEU A 336 -5.63 -2.76 -31.83
CA LEU A 336 -4.97 -2.52 -30.55
C LEU A 336 -3.93 -3.59 -30.24
N SER A 337 -2.94 -3.23 -29.43
CA SER A 337 -1.90 -4.14 -29.00
C SER A 337 -1.70 -4.07 -27.49
N ARG A 338 -1.38 -5.19 -26.85
CA ARG A 338 -1.01 -5.20 -25.43
C ARG A 338 0.46 -4.87 -25.28
N THR A 339 0.81 -3.75 -24.67
CA THR A 339 2.21 -3.34 -24.52
C THR A 339 2.82 -3.82 -23.21
N LYS A 340 2.04 -3.82 -22.12
CA LYS A 340 2.43 -4.31 -20.79
C LYS A 340 1.27 -5.06 -20.12
N SER A 341 1.41 -5.37 -18.82
CA SER A 341 0.38 -6.11 -18.07
C SER A 341 -0.99 -5.44 -18.16
N ASN A 342 -1.08 -4.15 -17.79
CA ASN A 342 -2.31 -3.36 -17.82
C ASN A 342 -2.17 -2.12 -18.70
N GLU A 343 -1.50 -2.28 -19.84
CA GLU A 343 -1.29 -1.21 -20.79
C GLU A 343 -1.55 -1.75 -22.19
N ILE A 344 -2.36 -1.02 -22.95
CA ILE A 344 -2.60 -1.27 -24.36
C ILE A 344 -2.24 -0.04 -25.17
N LYS A 345 -1.89 -0.25 -26.44
CA LYS A 345 -1.85 0.80 -27.45
C LYS A 345 -3.04 0.63 -28.38
N LEU A 346 -3.84 1.67 -28.56
CA LEU A 346 -4.92 1.75 -29.54
C LEU A 346 -4.42 2.54 -30.75
N ASP A 347 -4.23 1.86 -31.88
CA ASP A 347 -3.71 2.47 -33.11
C ASP A 347 -4.83 3.12 -33.94
N GLU A 348 -5.99 2.48 -34.01
CA GLU A 348 -7.19 2.97 -34.73
C GLU A 348 -8.46 2.32 -34.19
N GLY A 349 -9.62 2.94 -34.42
CA GLY A 349 -10.94 2.39 -34.12
C GLY A 349 -11.50 2.82 -32.78
N ARG A 350 -12.47 2.07 -32.25
CA ARG A 350 -13.21 2.43 -31.03
C ARG A 350 -13.21 1.28 -30.03
N ILE A 351 -13.03 1.63 -28.77
CA ILE A 351 -13.17 0.72 -27.64
C ILE A 351 -14.09 1.32 -26.58
N VAL A 352 -14.78 0.47 -25.84
CA VAL A 352 -15.52 0.81 -24.64
C VAL A 352 -14.98 0.00 -23.48
N LYS A 353 -14.46 0.67 -22.45
CA LYS A 353 -13.99 0.03 -21.23
C LYS A 353 -15.10 0.05 -20.20
N LYS A 354 -15.39 -1.11 -19.60
CA LYS A 354 -16.38 -1.29 -18.52
C LYS A 354 -15.73 -1.90 -17.28
N PRO A 355 -15.97 -1.38 -16.08
CA PRO A 355 -15.41 -1.93 -14.85
C PRO A 355 -16.19 -3.19 -14.43
N VAL A 356 -15.48 -4.28 -14.12
CA VAL A 356 -16.06 -5.51 -13.54
C VAL A 356 -15.08 -6.05 -12.50
N GLU A 357 -15.49 -6.06 -11.24
CA GLU A 357 -14.66 -6.49 -10.09
C GLU A 357 -13.26 -5.86 -10.10
N GLN A 358 -13.21 -4.57 -10.47
CA GLN A 358 -11.96 -3.87 -10.76
C GLN A 358 -11.15 -3.61 -9.49
N THR A 359 -9.89 -4.03 -9.51
CA THR A 359 -8.89 -3.78 -8.46
C THR A 359 -7.58 -3.18 -8.99
N GLU A 360 -7.40 -3.15 -10.32
CA GLU A 360 -6.24 -2.54 -10.99
C GLU A 360 -6.70 -1.59 -12.11
N LYS A 361 -5.92 -0.54 -12.40
CA LYS A 361 -6.17 0.45 -13.48
C LYS A 361 -5.58 -0.04 -14.81
N ILE A 362 -6.13 0.43 -15.93
CA ILE A 362 -5.56 0.29 -17.27
C ILE A 362 -5.01 1.63 -17.80
N VAL A 363 -3.93 1.54 -18.55
CA VAL A 363 -3.40 2.66 -19.34
C VAL A 363 -3.64 2.35 -20.82
N ILE A 364 -4.18 3.33 -21.54
CA ILE A 364 -4.42 3.23 -22.98
C ILE A 364 -3.58 4.29 -23.67
N LEU A 365 -2.64 3.85 -24.51
CA LEU A 365 -1.76 4.72 -25.27
C LEU A 365 -2.30 4.92 -26.68
N THR A 366 -2.16 6.12 -27.21
CA THR A 366 -2.30 6.40 -28.65
C THR A 366 -1.00 7.03 -29.15
N ASP A 367 -0.91 7.31 -30.45
CA ASP A 367 0.22 8.08 -30.99
C ASP A 367 0.20 9.55 -30.53
N ARG A 368 -0.90 10.02 -29.92
CA ARG A 368 -1.09 11.43 -29.54
C ARG A 368 -1.05 11.63 -28.03
N ALA A 369 -1.63 10.74 -27.22
CA ALA A 369 -1.76 10.93 -25.78
C ALA A 369 -1.84 9.62 -24.99
N ASP A 370 -1.63 9.73 -23.67
CA ASP A 370 -1.80 8.65 -22.73
C ASP A 370 -3.10 8.84 -21.95
N PHE A 371 -3.96 7.82 -21.94
CA PHE A 371 -5.26 7.82 -21.28
C PHE A 371 -5.16 6.92 -20.04
N ASN A 372 -5.14 7.54 -18.87
CA ASN A 372 -4.97 6.88 -17.59
C ASN A 372 -6.29 6.91 -16.83
N GLU A 373 -6.89 5.75 -16.60
CA GLU A 373 -8.17 5.71 -15.89
C GLU A 373 -8.00 5.82 -14.37
N GLU A 374 -9.07 6.26 -13.72
CA GLU A 374 -9.33 6.00 -12.32
C GLU A 374 -10.08 4.67 -12.12
N LEU A 375 -10.03 4.12 -10.90
CA LEU A 375 -10.74 2.88 -10.61
C LEU A 375 -12.26 3.05 -10.80
N ASN A 376 -12.90 2.02 -11.34
CA ASN A 376 -14.32 1.98 -11.64
C ASN A 376 -14.79 2.95 -12.74
N SER A 377 -13.87 3.43 -13.58
CA SER A 377 -14.24 4.23 -14.75
C SER A 377 -14.89 3.40 -15.86
N GLU A 378 -15.90 3.95 -16.51
CA GLU A 378 -16.51 3.45 -17.74
C GLU A 378 -16.42 4.55 -18.80
N PHE A 379 -15.82 4.25 -19.94
CA PHE A 379 -15.54 5.25 -20.96
C PHE A 379 -15.40 4.63 -22.35
N GLU A 380 -15.62 5.46 -23.38
CA GLU A 380 -15.29 5.14 -24.76
C GLU A 380 -14.07 5.94 -25.23
N LEU A 381 -13.21 5.30 -26.01
CA LEU A 381 -12.11 5.96 -26.70
C LEU A 381 -12.16 5.58 -28.19
N ALA A 382 -12.23 6.59 -29.05
CA ALA A 382 -12.24 6.44 -30.50
C ALA A 382 -11.04 7.16 -31.14
N VAL A 383 -10.12 6.39 -31.71
CA VAL A 383 -8.94 6.87 -32.43
C VAL A 383 -9.21 6.89 -33.92
N LYS A 384 -9.11 8.07 -34.51
CA LYS A 384 -9.26 8.35 -35.93
C LYS A 384 -7.94 8.86 -36.51
N GLU A 385 -7.90 9.04 -37.82
CA GLU A 385 -6.70 9.48 -38.56
C GLU A 385 -6.12 10.81 -38.04
N GLU A 386 -6.96 11.72 -37.53
CA GLU A 386 -6.52 13.03 -37.05
C GLU A 386 -6.83 13.31 -35.58
N THR A 387 -7.75 12.54 -34.96
CA THR A 387 -8.27 12.83 -33.62
C THR A 387 -8.43 11.60 -32.76
N ASP A 388 -8.19 11.75 -31.45
CA ASP A 388 -8.64 10.78 -30.44
C ASP A 388 -9.79 11.42 -29.67
N ASN A 389 -10.92 10.73 -29.58
CA ASN A 389 -12.13 11.23 -28.92
C ASN A 389 -12.42 10.35 -27.73
N LEU A 390 -12.42 10.95 -26.54
CA LEU A 390 -12.76 10.30 -25.28
C LEU A 390 -14.11 10.82 -24.82
N PHE A 391 -14.98 9.92 -24.32
CA PHE A 391 -16.14 10.28 -23.51
C PHE A 391 -16.23 9.37 -22.30
N VAL A 392 -16.45 9.94 -21.12
CA VAL A 392 -16.47 9.22 -19.85
C VAL A 392 -17.92 9.09 -19.37
N TYR A 393 -18.44 7.87 -19.39
CA TYR A 393 -19.78 7.53 -18.90
C TYR A 393 -19.84 7.52 -17.37
N ARG A 394 -18.76 7.09 -16.72
CA ARG A 394 -18.64 7.00 -15.26
C ARG A 394 -17.19 7.12 -14.83
N GLY A 395 -16.94 7.73 -13.68
CA GLY A 395 -15.60 7.82 -13.09
C GLY A 395 -14.78 8.95 -13.70
N THR A 396 -13.48 8.75 -13.88
CA THR A 396 -12.57 9.79 -14.41
C THR A 396 -11.45 9.17 -15.22
N VAL A 397 -11.03 9.87 -16.27
CA VAL A 397 -9.87 9.53 -17.09
C VAL A 397 -8.97 10.75 -17.18
N ARG A 398 -7.68 10.56 -16.90
CA ARG A 398 -6.63 11.57 -17.03
C ARG A 398 -5.94 11.40 -18.37
N VAL A 399 -6.00 12.44 -19.20
CA VAL A 399 -5.36 12.46 -20.52
C VAL A 399 -4.07 13.26 -20.42
N ASN A 400 -2.93 12.58 -20.52
CA ASN A 400 -1.63 13.21 -20.53
C ASN A 400 -1.21 13.51 -21.97
N LEU A 401 -1.06 14.79 -22.28
CA LEU A 401 -0.51 15.27 -23.54
C LEU A 401 0.71 16.14 -23.26
N ARG A 402 1.89 15.64 -23.63
CA ARG A 402 3.17 16.40 -23.53
C ARG A 402 3.45 16.94 -22.12
N GLY A 403 3.08 16.19 -21.09
CA GLY A 403 3.27 16.58 -19.68
C GLY A 403 2.20 17.51 -19.13
N PHE A 404 1.20 17.89 -19.93
CA PHE A 404 -0.03 18.52 -19.44
C PHE A 404 -1.09 17.44 -19.21
N GLU A 405 -1.64 17.40 -18.01
CA GLU A 405 -2.69 16.46 -17.64
C GLU A 405 -4.05 17.14 -17.72
N SER A 406 -4.96 16.55 -18.49
CA SER A 406 -6.34 16.96 -18.63
C SER A 406 -7.25 15.97 -17.89
N ILE A 407 -8.10 16.47 -17.00
CA ILE A 407 -8.96 15.63 -16.15
C ILE A 407 -10.35 15.58 -16.77
N VAL A 408 -10.78 14.38 -17.15
CA VAL A 408 -12.06 14.16 -17.83
C VAL A 408 -12.97 13.32 -16.92
N PRO A 409 -13.85 13.94 -16.13
CA PRO A 409 -14.76 13.24 -15.23
C PRO A 409 -16.01 12.71 -15.96
N GLU A 410 -16.89 12.06 -15.21
CA GLU A 410 -18.20 11.60 -15.67
C GLU A 410 -19.01 12.70 -16.38
N GLY A 411 -19.56 12.36 -17.54
CA GLY A 411 -20.34 13.30 -18.36
C GLY A 411 -19.49 14.26 -19.20
N PHE A 412 -18.16 14.14 -19.16
CA PHE A 412 -17.25 14.94 -19.97
C PHE A 412 -16.66 14.15 -21.14
N ALA A 413 -16.34 14.89 -22.19
CA ALA A 413 -15.56 14.45 -23.32
C ALA A 413 -14.33 15.33 -23.51
N CYS A 414 -13.35 14.81 -24.25
CA CYS A 414 -12.29 15.62 -24.82
C CYS A 414 -11.90 15.10 -26.22
N GLU A 415 -11.31 15.99 -27.02
CA GLU A 415 -10.74 15.65 -28.32
C GLU A 415 -9.24 15.97 -28.31
N VAL A 416 -8.42 14.97 -28.62
CA VAL A 416 -6.98 15.11 -28.75
C VAL A 416 -6.64 15.29 -30.22
N LYS A 417 -6.10 16.46 -30.57
CA LYS A 417 -5.61 16.81 -31.90
C LYS A 417 -4.12 17.11 -31.87
N LYS A 418 -3.40 16.73 -32.92
CA LYS A 418 -1.97 17.02 -33.02
C LYS A 418 -1.73 18.55 -32.98
N GLY A 419 -0.86 18.99 -32.09
CA GLY A 419 -0.51 20.41 -31.94
C GLY A 419 -1.57 21.27 -31.24
N ARG A 420 -2.64 20.67 -30.71
CA ARG A 420 -3.66 21.35 -29.90
C ARG A 420 -3.56 20.94 -28.43
N TYR A 421 -4.27 21.66 -27.57
CA TYR A 421 -4.39 21.33 -26.15
C TYR A 421 -5.60 20.42 -25.92
N VAL A 422 -5.57 19.64 -24.83
CA VAL A 422 -6.69 18.79 -24.43
C VAL A 422 -7.49 19.49 -23.35
N ILE A 423 -8.64 20.04 -23.72
CA ILE A 423 -9.56 20.70 -22.79
C ILE A 423 -10.84 19.86 -22.71
N PRO A 424 -11.25 19.42 -21.51
CA PRO A 424 -12.47 18.65 -21.35
C PRO A 424 -13.68 19.58 -21.49
N PHE A 425 -14.78 19.08 -22.01
CA PHE A 425 -16.06 19.78 -22.10
C PHE A 425 -17.20 18.85 -21.69
N ASN A 426 -18.22 19.41 -21.04
CA ASN A 426 -19.39 18.65 -20.64
C ASN A 426 -20.20 18.28 -21.90
N SER A 427 -20.82 17.09 -21.94
CA SER A 427 -21.66 16.71 -23.10
C SER A 427 -22.86 17.62 -23.32
N GLY A 428 -23.32 18.30 -22.27
CA GLY A 428 -24.40 19.29 -22.33
C GLY A 428 -23.93 20.72 -22.67
N THR A 429 -22.64 20.96 -22.90
CA THR A 429 -22.12 22.28 -23.31
C THR A 429 -22.65 22.68 -24.68
N GLU A 430 -22.82 23.98 -24.91
CA GLU A 430 -23.27 24.48 -26.21
C GLU A 430 -22.26 24.13 -27.33
N PRO A 431 -22.72 23.69 -28.53
CA PRO A 431 -21.83 23.31 -29.62
C PRO A 431 -20.81 24.39 -30.02
N GLN A 432 -21.20 25.67 -29.97
CA GLN A 432 -20.28 26.78 -30.28
C GLN A 432 -19.10 26.82 -29.31
N LEU A 433 -19.35 26.71 -28.00
CA LEU A 433 -18.30 26.69 -27.00
C LEU A 433 -17.44 25.42 -27.13
N ILE A 434 -18.05 24.24 -27.37
CA ILE A 434 -17.30 23.00 -27.60
C ILE A 434 -16.28 23.18 -28.74
N ASN A 435 -16.70 23.75 -29.87
CA ASN A 435 -15.79 23.97 -31.01
C ASN A 435 -14.65 24.92 -30.66
N LEU A 436 -14.92 26.00 -29.91
CA LEU A 436 -13.88 26.93 -29.46
C LEU A 436 -12.88 26.26 -28.51
N LEU A 437 -13.33 25.38 -27.61
CA LEU A 437 -12.45 24.63 -26.70
C LEU A 437 -11.58 23.61 -27.47
N LYS A 438 -12.16 22.90 -28.45
CA LYS A 438 -11.41 21.96 -29.32
C LYS A 438 -10.36 22.65 -30.18
N ASP A 439 -10.67 23.85 -30.65
CA ASP A 439 -9.80 24.66 -31.51
C ASP A 439 -8.93 25.64 -30.71
N PHE A 440 -8.86 25.50 -29.39
CA PHE A 440 -8.02 26.34 -28.54
C PHE A 440 -6.54 26.23 -28.95
N THR A 441 -5.92 27.38 -29.16
CA THR A 441 -4.56 27.55 -29.69
C THR A 441 -3.51 27.80 -28.62
N GLY A 442 -3.91 28.12 -27.38
CA GLY A 442 -2.98 28.23 -26.25
C GLY A 442 -2.86 29.63 -25.62
N PRO A 443 -1.65 30.05 -25.22
CA PRO A 443 -1.43 31.22 -24.34
C PRO A 443 -2.04 32.55 -24.78
N THR A 444 -2.19 32.75 -26.09
CA THR A 444 -2.67 33.98 -26.71
C THR A 444 -3.86 33.73 -27.63
N ASP A 445 -4.70 32.74 -27.29
CA ASP A 445 -5.85 32.40 -28.12
C ASP A 445 -6.75 33.62 -28.38
N PRO A 446 -7.05 33.96 -29.65
CA PRO A 446 -7.81 35.16 -29.99
C PRO A 446 -9.28 35.08 -29.53
N ASN A 447 -9.80 33.88 -29.29
CA ASN A 447 -11.17 33.64 -28.86
C ASN A 447 -11.32 33.56 -27.35
N LEU A 448 -10.27 33.82 -26.56
CA LEU A 448 -10.31 33.68 -25.11
C LEU A 448 -11.49 34.42 -24.47
N VAL A 449 -11.75 35.67 -24.90
CA VAL A 449 -12.89 36.47 -24.41
C VAL A 449 -14.23 35.81 -24.75
N LEU A 450 -14.37 35.28 -25.97
CA LEU A 450 -15.59 34.60 -26.42
C LEU A 450 -15.81 33.28 -25.64
N ILE A 451 -14.76 32.49 -25.44
CA ILE A 451 -14.79 31.26 -24.62
C ILE A 451 -15.30 31.59 -23.22
N THR A 452 -14.74 32.61 -22.58
CA THR A 452 -15.19 33.02 -21.23
C THR A 452 -16.59 33.62 -21.23
N GLY A 453 -17.00 34.30 -22.30
CA GLY A 453 -18.33 34.90 -22.41
C GLY A 453 -19.45 33.88 -22.55
N LEU A 454 -19.19 32.75 -23.24
CA LEU A 454 -20.15 31.66 -23.43
C LEU A 454 -20.20 30.68 -22.26
N ALA A 455 -19.14 30.63 -21.45
CA ALA A 455 -19.03 29.67 -20.36
C ALA A 455 -20.06 29.91 -19.24
N THR A 456 -20.67 28.81 -18.80
CA THR A 456 -21.63 28.73 -17.71
C THR A 456 -21.07 27.86 -16.57
N PRO A 457 -21.73 27.70 -15.41
CA PRO A 457 -21.18 26.92 -14.29
C PRO A 457 -20.81 25.47 -14.65
N LYS A 458 -21.51 24.84 -15.60
CA LYS A 458 -21.14 23.50 -16.14
C LYS A 458 -19.80 23.48 -16.88
N ASP A 459 -19.32 24.62 -17.37
CA ASP A 459 -18.08 24.77 -18.15
C ASP A 459 -16.90 25.22 -17.27
N ALA A 460 -17.11 25.30 -15.95
CA ALA A 460 -16.08 25.75 -15.01
C ALA A 460 -14.81 24.88 -15.06
N LEU A 461 -14.94 23.56 -15.22
CA LEU A 461 -13.79 22.67 -15.40
C LEU A 461 -13.02 22.97 -16.69
N SER A 462 -13.73 23.24 -17.79
CA SER A 462 -13.11 23.65 -19.06
C SER A 462 -12.33 24.95 -18.88
N LEU A 463 -12.92 25.95 -18.19
CA LEU A 463 -12.25 27.21 -17.89
C LEU A 463 -11.05 27.07 -16.97
N TRP A 464 -11.08 26.15 -16.00
CA TRP A 464 -9.94 25.86 -15.14
C TRP A 464 -8.74 25.31 -15.93
N HIS A 465 -9.00 24.49 -16.96
CA HIS A 465 -7.96 24.06 -17.90
C HIS A 465 -7.48 25.22 -18.78
N VAL A 466 -8.40 26.00 -19.37
CA VAL A 466 -8.07 27.19 -20.17
C VAL A 466 -7.18 28.15 -19.38
N LEU A 467 -7.50 28.42 -18.12
CA LEU A 467 -6.74 29.28 -17.22
C LEU A 467 -5.25 28.88 -17.16
N GLN A 468 -4.96 27.59 -17.01
CA GLN A 468 -3.58 27.08 -16.96
C GLN A 468 -2.85 27.17 -18.29
N LEU A 469 -3.59 27.17 -19.40
CA LEU A 469 -3.06 27.20 -20.75
C LEU A 469 -2.97 28.61 -21.35
N THR A 470 -3.42 29.63 -20.61
CA THR A 470 -3.33 31.04 -21.01
C THR A 470 -2.03 31.69 -20.51
N SER A 471 -1.55 32.70 -21.25
CA SER A 471 -0.39 33.50 -20.83
C SER A 471 -0.69 34.29 -19.56
N GLU A 472 0.35 34.65 -18.80
CA GLU A 472 0.19 35.42 -17.56
C GLU A 472 -0.56 36.74 -17.75
N LEU A 473 -0.32 37.43 -18.87
CA LEU A 473 -1.00 38.67 -19.21
C LEU A 473 -2.52 38.48 -19.40
N ASN A 474 -2.92 37.37 -20.02
CA ASN A 474 -4.32 37.11 -20.37
C ASN A 474 -5.06 36.28 -19.32
N ARG A 475 -4.36 35.65 -18.38
CA ARG A 475 -4.91 34.71 -17.38
C ARG A 475 -5.98 35.33 -16.49
N GLN A 476 -5.95 36.65 -16.31
CA GLN A 476 -6.98 37.38 -15.55
C GLN A 476 -8.38 37.20 -16.16
N ILE A 477 -8.50 37.01 -17.48
CA ILE A 477 -9.77 36.86 -18.19
C ILE A 477 -10.50 35.58 -17.76
N PRO A 478 -9.92 34.36 -17.93
CA PRO A 478 -10.55 33.13 -17.44
C PRO A 478 -10.63 33.09 -15.91
N LEU A 479 -9.68 33.69 -15.17
CA LEU A 479 -9.75 33.79 -13.72
C LEU A 479 -11.02 34.51 -13.25
N ASN A 480 -11.27 35.72 -13.78
CA ASN A 480 -12.45 36.50 -13.40
C ASN A 480 -13.75 35.75 -13.69
N LYS A 481 -13.85 35.13 -14.88
CA LYS A 481 -15.04 34.36 -15.23
C LYS A 481 -15.20 33.13 -14.35
N LEU A 482 -14.13 32.40 -14.06
CA LEU A 482 -14.20 31.23 -13.21
C LEU A 482 -14.62 31.58 -11.78
N LYS A 483 -14.14 32.71 -11.24
CA LYS A 483 -14.59 33.24 -9.93
C LYS A 483 -16.06 33.60 -9.90
N GLU A 484 -16.57 34.21 -10.97
CA GLU A 484 -18.00 34.55 -11.13
C GLU A 484 -18.87 33.29 -11.11
N LEU A 485 -18.43 32.24 -11.82
CA LEU A 485 -19.18 30.99 -11.94
C LEU A 485 -19.08 30.12 -10.68
N ILE A 486 -17.88 29.94 -10.14
CA ILE A 486 -17.59 29.14 -8.95
C ILE A 486 -16.53 29.87 -8.11
N PRO A 487 -16.93 30.60 -7.06
CA PRO A 487 -15.98 31.32 -6.22
C PRO A 487 -14.91 30.41 -5.62
N PRO A 488 -13.64 30.83 -5.53
CA PRO A 488 -12.58 30.03 -4.94
C PRO A 488 -12.80 29.78 -3.43
N PRO A 489 -12.21 28.72 -2.85
CA PRO A 489 -12.09 28.56 -1.39
C PRO A 489 -11.30 29.70 -0.73
N GLU A 490 -11.45 29.90 0.59
CA GLU A 490 -10.73 30.95 1.33
C GLU A 490 -9.19 30.80 1.28
N SER A 491 -8.70 29.57 1.12
CA SER A 491 -7.28 29.24 1.02
C SER A 491 -6.66 29.54 -0.36
N VAL A 492 -7.49 29.90 -1.36
CA VAL A 492 -7.06 30.14 -2.74
C VAL A 492 -7.04 31.64 -3.03
N SER A 493 -5.85 32.18 -3.30
CA SER A 493 -5.67 33.59 -3.62
C SER A 493 -5.53 33.85 -5.12
N ASP A 494 -5.98 35.03 -5.58
CA ASP A 494 -5.82 35.45 -6.98
C ASP A 494 -4.34 35.46 -7.40
N GLU A 495 -3.44 35.92 -6.53
CA GLU A 495 -2.01 35.96 -6.83
C GLU A 495 -1.43 34.55 -7.05
N GLY A 496 -1.83 33.58 -6.23
CA GLY A 496 -1.38 32.19 -6.39
C GLY A 496 -1.92 31.56 -7.68
N ILE A 497 -3.19 31.78 -8.00
CA ILE A 497 -3.76 31.29 -9.27
C ILE A 497 -3.11 31.96 -10.48
N MET A 498 -2.82 33.27 -10.41
CA MET A 498 -2.10 33.98 -11.45
C MET A 498 -0.69 33.43 -11.66
N LYS A 499 -0.04 32.88 -10.62
CA LYS A 499 1.27 32.21 -10.70
C LYS A 499 1.18 30.71 -11.00
N LEU A 500 -0.03 30.17 -11.21
CA LEU A 500 -0.29 28.74 -11.37
C LEU A 500 0.26 27.91 -10.20
N ASP A 501 0.09 28.41 -8.97
CA ASP A 501 0.40 27.66 -7.76
C ASP A 501 -0.40 26.35 -7.75
N ARG A 502 0.31 25.22 -7.68
CA ARG A 502 -0.30 23.89 -7.84
C ARG A 502 -1.26 23.56 -6.72
N GLU A 503 -0.93 23.90 -5.48
CA GLU A 503 -1.78 23.59 -4.34
C GLU A 503 -3.09 24.38 -4.41
N MET A 504 -3.03 25.66 -4.79
CA MET A 504 -4.22 26.49 -4.94
C MET A 504 -5.09 26.08 -6.13
N LEU A 505 -4.47 25.72 -7.27
CA LEU A 505 -5.18 25.19 -8.43
C LEU A 505 -5.94 23.91 -8.08
N ASP A 506 -5.29 22.99 -7.36
CA ASP A 506 -5.87 21.73 -6.94
C ASP A 506 -7.01 21.96 -5.94
N GLN A 507 -6.84 22.86 -4.96
CA GLN A 507 -7.90 23.20 -4.01
C GLN A 507 -9.15 23.76 -4.69
N TRP A 508 -8.98 24.61 -5.70
CA TRP A 508 -10.12 25.12 -6.46
C TRP A 508 -10.74 24.04 -7.35
N LEU A 509 -9.92 23.19 -7.97
CA LEU A 509 -10.39 22.07 -8.79
C LEU A 509 -11.34 21.15 -8.01
N ILE A 510 -11.06 20.83 -6.74
CA ILE A 510 -11.99 20.05 -5.89
C ILE A 510 -13.36 20.69 -5.86
N LYS A 511 -13.39 21.99 -5.58
CA LYS A 511 -14.63 22.73 -5.44
C LYS A 511 -15.37 22.76 -6.77
N ILE A 512 -14.66 22.91 -7.89
CA ILE A 512 -15.24 22.85 -9.22
C ILE A 512 -15.88 21.49 -9.45
N LEU A 513 -15.13 20.39 -9.27
CA LEU A 513 -15.63 19.02 -9.47
C LEU A 513 -16.80 18.67 -8.55
N ALA A 514 -16.86 19.23 -7.33
CA ALA A 514 -17.98 19.02 -6.42
C ALA A 514 -19.28 19.73 -6.84
N ASN A 515 -19.23 20.67 -7.81
CA ASN A 515 -20.37 21.41 -8.33
C ASN A 515 -20.78 20.97 -9.75
N GLN A 516 -20.21 19.88 -10.27
CA GLN A 516 -20.37 19.42 -11.66
C GLN A 516 -21.23 18.17 -11.77
#